data_AF-A0A7L4PP76-F1
#
_entry.id   AF-A0A7L4PP76-F1
#
_cell.length_a   1.000
_cell.length_b   1.000
_cell.length_c   1.000
_cell.angle_alpha   90.00
_cell.angle_beta   90.00
_cell.angle_gamma   90.00
#
_symmetry.space_group_name_H-M   'P 1'
#
loop_
_entity.id
_entity.type
_entity.pdbx_description
1 polymer ?
#
loop_
_entity_poly.entity_id
_entity_poly.type
_entity_poly.pdbx_seq_one_letter_code
_entity_poly.pdbx_strand_id
1 'polypeptide(L)' 'MKLLFFLSGGSTLFAKEEVVSLLDSYGAIYKIEHSEGQLLLVNINKKNIEFLYRLGLTHFVLEVISDSIIDEKM' A
#
# COMPACT_ATOMS: atom_id res chain seq x y z
N MET A 1 2.51 9.42 -4.94
CA MET A 1 3.00 8.08 -5.36
C MET A 1 1.90 7.08 -5.07
N LYS A 2 1.72 6.07 -5.92
CA LYS A 2 0.78 4.98 -5.64
C LYS A 2 1.58 3.75 -5.25
N LEU A 3 1.29 3.21 -4.07
CA LEU A 3 1.95 2.02 -3.54
C LEU A 3 0.94 0.88 -3.42
N LEU A 4 1.30 -0.28 -3.97
CA LEU A 4 0.59 -1.53 -3.82
C LEU A 4 1.27 -2.37 -2.74
N PHE A 5 0.55 -2.67 -1.68
CA PHE A 5 1.00 -3.52 -0.58
C PHE A 5 0.41 -4.92 -0.75
N PHE A 6 1.25 -5.95 -0.68
CA PHE A 6 0.82 -7.33 -0.57
C PHE A 6 0.92 -7.80 0.89
N LEU A 7 -0.22 -7.82 1.57
CA LEU A 7 -0.36 -8.04 3.00
C LEU A 7 -0.29 -9.53 3.37
N SER A 8 0.09 -9.84 4.62
CA SER A 8 0.06 -11.20 5.16
C SER A 8 -1.38 -11.73 5.26
N GLY A 9 -1.63 -12.91 4.68
CA GLY A 9 -2.98 -13.50 4.56
C GLY A 9 -3.52 -14.11 5.85
N GLY A 10 -2.65 -14.47 6.80
CA GLY A 10 -3.08 -15.00 8.10
C GLY A 10 -3.70 -13.95 9.02
N SER A 11 -3.50 -12.67 8.71
CA SER A 11 -3.88 -11.54 9.57
C SER A 11 -4.11 -10.25 8.76
N THR A 12 -4.83 -10.35 7.64
CA THR A 12 -5.01 -9.23 6.68
C THR A 12 -5.54 -7.94 7.34
N LEU A 13 -6.45 -8.06 8.31
CA LEU A 13 -6.98 -6.91 9.05
C LEU A 13 -5.87 -6.18 9.81
N PHE A 14 -5.08 -6.90 10.61
CA PHE A 14 -3.96 -6.33 11.36
C PHE A 14 -2.84 -5.82 10.44
N ALA A 15 -2.57 -6.51 9.33
CA ALA A 15 -1.61 -6.05 8.33
C ALA A 15 -2.01 -4.70 7.73
N LYS A 16 -3.31 -4.52 7.46
CA LYS A 16 -3.84 -3.23 7.00
C LYS A 16 -3.76 -2.15 8.08
N GLU A 17 -4.10 -2.48 9.32
CA GLU A 17 -3.98 -1.56 10.46
C GLU A 17 -2.52 -1.12 10.69
N GLU A 18 -1.55 -2.01 10.51
CA GLU A 18 -0.11 -1.68 10.56
C GLU A 18 0.24 -0.61 9.53
N VAL A 19 -0.14 -0.80 8.26
CA VAL A 19 0.12 0.16 7.18
C VAL A 19 -0.50 1.52 7.49
N VAL A 20 -1.78 1.55 7.88
CA VAL A 20 -2.50 2.78 8.24
C VAL A 20 -1.85 3.49 9.43
N SER A 21 -1.55 2.74 10.50
CA SER A 21 -0.91 3.30 11.71
C SER A 21 0.46 3.89 11.42
N LEU A 22 1.24 3.24 10.55
CA LEU A 22 2.53 3.77 10.11
C LEU A 22 2.36 5.03 9.26
N LEU A 23 1.44 5.05 8.31
CA LEU A 23 1.15 6.25 7.51
C LEU A 23 0.74 7.44 8.39
N ASP A 24 -0.16 7.21 9.35
CA ASP A 24 -0.63 8.22 10.29
C ASP A 24 0.52 8.72 11.19
N SER A 25 1.32 7.81 11.75
CA SER A 25 2.45 8.18 12.64
C SER A 25 3.54 8.98 11.93
N TYR A 26 3.73 8.75 10.64
CA TYR A 26 4.65 9.52 9.81
C TYR A 26 4.01 10.83 9.29
N GLY A 27 2.75 11.12 9.64
CA GLY A 27 2.03 12.31 9.16
C GLY A 27 1.93 12.32 7.63
N ALA A 28 1.73 11.16 7.01
CA ALA A 28 1.51 11.06 5.58
C ALA A 28 0.07 11.49 5.24
N ILE A 29 -0.11 12.27 4.19
CA ILE A 29 -1.44 12.50 3.60
C ILE A 29 -1.63 11.39 2.57
N TYR A 30 -2.63 10.53 2.76
CA TYR A 30 -2.87 9.40 1.87
C TYR A 30 -4.36 9.16 1.61
N LYS A 31 -4.64 8.39 0.56
CA LYS A 31 -5.96 7.88 0.19
C LYS A 31 -5.83 6.39 -0.12
N ILE A 32 -6.65 5.57 0.52
CA ILE A 32 -6.80 4.16 0.16
C ILE A 32 -7.66 4.11 -1.12
N GLU A 33 -7.09 3.64 -2.23
CA GLU A 33 -7.78 3.50 -3.52
C GLU A 33 -8.44 2.13 -3.66
N HIS A 34 -7.77 1.06 -3.21
CA HIS A 34 -8.32 -0.30 -3.16
C HIS A 34 -7.88 -1.04 -1.90
N SER A 35 -8.74 -1.98 -1.45
CA SER A 35 -8.50 -2.80 -0.27
C SER A 35 -9.30 -4.11 -0.41
N GLU A 36 -8.72 -5.12 -1.03
CA GLU A 36 -9.38 -6.41 -1.28
C GLU A 36 -8.42 -7.57 -1.02
N GLY A 37 -8.83 -8.52 -0.17
CA GLY A 37 -7.96 -9.63 0.23
C GLY A 37 -6.62 -9.12 0.74
N GLN A 38 -5.53 -9.69 0.22
CA GLN A 38 -4.15 -9.30 0.57
C GLN A 38 -3.67 -8.04 -0.16
N LEU A 39 -4.47 -7.43 -1.03
CA LEU A 39 -4.07 -6.27 -1.83
C LEU A 39 -4.60 -4.98 -1.22
N LEU A 40 -3.69 -4.07 -0.93
CA LEU A 40 -4.00 -2.71 -0.48
C LEU A 40 -3.29 -1.72 -1.39
N LEU A 41 -4.05 -0.89 -2.10
CA LEU A 41 -3.53 0.19 -2.95
C LEU A 41 -3.72 1.52 -2.23
N VAL A 42 -2.61 2.22 -2.00
CA VAL A 42 -2.62 3.50 -1.29
C VAL A 42 -1.93 4.55 -2.14
N ASN A 43 -2.60 5.67 -2.36
CA ASN A 43 -2.03 6.86 -2.95
C ASN A 43 -1.53 7.79 -1.83
N ILE A 44 -0.23 8.04 -1.81
CA ILE A 44 0.44 8.80 -0.76
C ILE A 44 1.00 10.10 -1.35
N ASN A 45 0.66 11.23 -0.74
CA ASN A 45 1.18 12.55 -1.06
C ASN A 45 2.41 12.88 -0.18
N LYS A 46 3.43 12.02 -0.24
CA LYS A 46 4.70 12.19 0.49
C LYS A 46 5.81 11.45 -0.23
N LYS A 47 7.02 12.04 -0.30
CA LYS A 47 8.21 11.40 -0.89
C LYS A 47 9.01 10.56 0.10
N ASN A 48 8.93 10.85 1.40
CA ASN A 48 9.62 10.05 2.41
C ASN A 48 8.83 8.77 2.68
N ILE A 49 9.46 7.63 2.41
CA ILE A 49 8.92 6.27 2.52
C ILE A 49 9.64 5.42 3.57
N GLU A 50 10.34 6.04 4.54
CA GLU A 50 11.05 5.33 5.62
C GLU A 50 10.16 4.38 6.42
N PHE A 51 8.86 4.65 6.48
CA PHE A 51 7.89 3.77 7.15
C PHE A 51 7.84 2.37 6.54
N LEU A 52 8.21 2.19 5.27
CA LEU A 52 8.21 0.90 4.59
C LEU A 52 9.16 -0.09 5.27
N TYR A 53 10.28 0.38 5.83
CA TYR A 53 11.23 -0.46 6.56
C TYR A 53 10.70 -0.98 7.90
N ARG A 54 9.54 -0.49 8.35
CA ARG A 54 8.91 -0.87 9.62
C ARG A 54 7.76 -1.85 9.46
N LEU A 55 7.41 -2.23 8.23
CA LEU A 55 6.34 -3.18 7.97
C LEU A 55 6.77 -4.60 8.39
N GLY A 56 6.04 -5.20 9.33
CA GLY A 56 6.25 -6.57 9.79
C GLY A 56 5.23 -7.56 9.23
N LEU A 57 4.06 -7.09 8.78
CA LEU A 57 2.95 -7.91 8.28
C LEU A 57 2.68 -7.72 6.78
N THR A 58 3.65 -7.17 6.05
CA THR A 58 3.60 -6.99 4.59
C THR A 58 4.70 -7.80 3.91
N HIS A 59 4.36 -8.57 2.88
CA HIS A 59 5.32 -9.38 2.14
C HIS A 59 6.19 -8.56 1.18
N PHE A 60 5.57 -7.65 0.43
CA PHE A 60 6.28 -6.73 -0.46
C PHE A 60 5.43 -5.49 -0.77
N VAL A 61 6.10 -4.44 -1.24
CA VAL A 61 5.49 -3.18 -1.66
C VAL A 61 6.02 -2.81 -3.05
N LEU A 62 5.12 -2.46 -3.96
CA LEU A 62 5.44 -2.03 -5.32
C LEU A 62 4.95 -0.60 -5.55
N GLU A 63 5.75 0.21 -6.24
CA GLU A 63 5.28 1.50 -6.76
C GLU A 63 4.55 1.27 -8.10
N VAL A 64 3.34 1.82 -8.22
CA VAL A 64 2.57 1.81 -9.46
C VAL A 64 3.06 2.96 -10.34
N ILE A 65 3.67 2.60 -11.48
CA ILE A 65 4.29 3.54 -12.43
C ILE A 65 3.34 4.00 -13.55
N SER A 66 2.23 3.30 -13.77
CA SER A 66 1.21 3.65 -14.75
C SER A 66 -0.15 3.13 -14.32
N ASP A 67 -1.18 3.95 -14.52
CA ASP A 67 -2.59 3.59 -14.36
C ASP A 67 -3.21 3.07 -15.67
N SER A 68 -2.42 2.91 -16.73
CA SER A 68 -2.90 2.37 -18.00
C SER A 68 -3.36 0.93 -17.84
N ILE A 69 -4.59 0.64 -18.23
CA ILE A 69 -5.08 -0.71 -18.44
C ILE A 69 -4.34 -1.25 -19.67
N ILE A 70 -3.53 -2.29 -19.50
CA ILE A 70 -2.74 -2.88 -20.60
C ILE A 70 -3.63 -3.67 -21.58
N ASP A 71 -4.93 -3.80 -21.30
CA ASP A 71 -5.85 -4.62 -22.09
C ASP A 71 -7.00 -3.79 -22.68
N GLU A 72 -6.71 -3.12 -23.79
CA GLU A 72 -7.71 -2.82 -24.83
C GLU A 72 -7.21 -3.44 -26.14
N LYS A 73 -7.46 -4.75 -26.32
CA LYS A 73 -7.14 -5.59 -27.49
C LYS A 73 -5.71 -6.13 -27.55
N MET A 74 -5.52 -7.34 -27.04
CA MET A 74 -4.77 -8.36 -27.79
C MET A 74 -5.73 -9.15 -28.69
#